data_AF-A0A958LZ54-F1
#
_entry.id   AF-A0A958LZ54-F1
#
_cell.length_a   1.000
_cell.length_b   1.000
_cell.length_c   1.000
_cell.angle_alpha   90.00
_cell.angle_beta   90.00
_cell.angle_gamma   90.00
#
_symmetry.space_group_name_H-M   'P 1'
#
loop_
_entity.id
_entity.type
_entity.pdbx_description
1 polymer ?
#
loop_
_entity_poly.entity_id
_entity_poly.type
_entity_poly.pdbx_seq_one_letter_code
_entity_poly.pdbx_strand_id
1 'polypeptide(L)'
;MIHHYGPQVNFIDKPQLRTVLTKLCSPEVVQPLINTYVHYLYTHLLEEVINQEFAQKSVSIPTRMTQAHPDKLLTSDVIDPNQKAVCINLARAGTFPTHVCYEQLHLCLNQELIRQDHIFAARMTNDQHQVTSTHLDGFKIGGDVDNAIVLIPDPMGATGTTVISTVEHYKKKIPGQAKKYIALHLIITPEY
;
A
#
# COMPACT_ATOMS: atom_id res chain seq x y z
N MET A 1 -20.22 -5.52 4.46
CA MET A 1 -20.19 -6.95 4.05
C MET A 1 -19.83 -7.77 5.29
N ILE A 2 -20.53 -8.87 5.57
CA ILE A 2 -20.16 -9.78 6.67
C ILE A 2 -19.13 -10.77 6.11
N HIS A 3 -17.96 -10.88 6.75
CA HIS A 3 -16.89 -11.81 6.36
C HIS A 3 -16.21 -12.43 7.58
N HIS A 4 -15.45 -13.50 7.36
CA HIS A 4 -14.82 -14.30 8.41
C HIS A 4 -13.32 -14.03 8.63
N TYR A 5 -12.69 -13.18 7.83
CA TYR A 5 -11.25 -12.83 7.95
C TYR A 5 -10.85 -12.07 9.23
N GLY A 6 -11.81 -11.74 10.10
CA GLY A 6 -11.56 -10.99 11.33
C GLY A 6 -11.53 -9.47 11.13
N PRO A 7 -11.36 -8.70 12.22
CA PRO A 7 -11.56 -7.24 12.23
C PRO A 7 -10.44 -6.44 11.58
N GLN A 8 -9.33 -7.09 11.21
CA GLN A 8 -8.18 -6.43 10.57
C GLN A 8 -8.30 -6.35 9.05
N VAL A 9 -9.30 -7.03 8.47
CA VAL A 9 -9.57 -7.00 7.03
C VAL A 9 -10.70 -6.03 6.76
N ASN A 10 -10.46 -5.10 5.84
CA ASN A 10 -11.43 -4.11 5.39
C ASN A 10 -11.68 -4.30 3.89
N PHE A 11 -12.94 -4.50 3.50
CA PHE A 11 -13.34 -4.56 2.09
C PHE A 11 -13.85 -3.21 1.62
N ILE A 12 -13.29 -2.72 0.52
CA ILE A 12 -13.76 -1.51 -0.15
C ILE A 12 -14.66 -1.91 -1.31
N ASP A 13 -15.98 -1.85 -1.10
CA ASP A 13 -16.99 -2.20 -2.10
C ASP A 13 -17.69 -0.93 -2.63
N LYS A 14 -17.01 -0.22 -3.52
CA LYS A 14 -17.56 0.95 -4.24
C LYS A 14 -17.90 0.55 -5.68
N PRO A 15 -19.12 0.83 -6.20
CA PRO A 15 -19.54 0.39 -7.55
C PRO A 15 -18.55 0.75 -8.67
N GLN A 16 -17.93 1.93 -8.59
CA GLN A 16 -16.94 2.38 -9.56
C GLN A 16 -15.65 1.54 -9.52
N LEU A 17 -15.10 1.30 -8.31
CA LEU A 17 -13.90 0.46 -8.15
C LEU A 17 -14.20 -0.98 -8.57
N ARG A 18 -15.37 -1.51 -8.21
CA ARG A 18 -15.82 -2.84 -8.63
C ARG A 18 -15.95 -2.96 -10.14
N THR A 19 -16.41 -1.91 -10.82
CA THR A 19 -16.49 -1.89 -12.29
C THR A 19 -15.12 -2.02 -12.93
N VAL A 20 -14.12 -1.27 -12.45
CA VAL A 20 -12.74 -1.33 -12.97
C VAL A 20 -12.08 -2.66 -12.63
N LEU A 21 -12.26 -3.15 -11.39
CA LEU A 21 -11.73 -4.45 -10.98
C LEU A 21 -12.31 -5.59 -11.82
N THR A 22 -13.62 -5.58 -12.09
CA THR A 22 -14.28 -6.58 -12.95
C THR A 22 -13.67 -6.59 -14.35
N LYS A 23 -13.39 -5.42 -14.91
CA LYS A 23 -12.70 -5.31 -16.22
C LYS A 23 -11.28 -5.85 -16.14
N LEU A 24 -10.52 -5.48 -15.11
CA LEU A 24 -9.15 -5.96 -14.91
C LEU A 24 -9.07 -7.50 -14.82
N CYS A 25 -10.09 -8.15 -14.25
CA CYS A 25 -10.18 -9.61 -14.17
C CYS A 25 -10.51 -10.30 -15.50
N SER A 26 -10.95 -9.56 -16.53
CA SER A 26 -11.28 -10.16 -17.82
C SER A 26 -10.03 -10.64 -18.54
N PRO A 27 -10.00 -11.87 -19.09
CA PRO A 27 -8.87 -12.35 -19.90
C PRO A 27 -8.66 -11.55 -21.19
N GLU A 28 -9.65 -10.75 -21.60
CA GLU A 28 -9.57 -9.88 -22.78
C GLU A 28 -8.77 -8.59 -22.51
N VAL A 29 -8.57 -8.22 -21.23
CA VAL A 29 -7.83 -7.02 -20.87
C VAL A 29 -6.34 -7.34 -20.82
N VAL A 30 -5.61 -6.72 -21.75
CA VAL A 30 -4.16 -6.87 -21.89
C VAL A 30 -3.44 -5.55 -21.66
N GLN A 31 -2.11 -5.60 -21.64
CA GLN A 31 -1.31 -4.38 -21.60
C GLN A 31 -1.54 -3.51 -22.85
N PRO A 32 -1.50 -2.16 -22.73
CA PRO A 32 -1.15 -1.38 -21.53
C PRO A 32 -2.34 -1.10 -20.60
N LEU A 33 -3.55 -1.55 -20.94
CA LEU A 33 -4.77 -1.20 -20.21
C LEU A 33 -4.80 -1.76 -18.78
N ILE A 34 -4.14 -2.89 -18.54
CA ILE A 34 -3.88 -3.43 -17.19
C ILE A 34 -3.24 -2.34 -16.31
N ASN A 35 -2.21 -1.65 -16.79
CA ASN A 35 -1.55 -0.61 -16.00
C ASN A 35 -2.50 0.56 -15.68
N THR A 36 -3.35 0.97 -16.62
CA THR A 36 -4.35 2.01 -16.36
C THR A 36 -5.31 1.61 -15.23
N TYR A 37 -5.80 0.37 -15.23
CA TYR A 37 -6.72 -0.11 -14.21
C TYR A 37 -6.04 -0.34 -12.86
N VAL A 38 -4.84 -0.92 -12.86
CA VAL A 38 -4.04 -1.10 -11.63
C VAL A 38 -3.72 0.25 -11.01
N HIS A 39 -3.30 1.24 -11.81
CA HIS A 39 -3.05 2.60 -11.33
C HIS A 39 -4.31 3.18 -10.68
N TYR A 40 -5.44 3.17 -11.39
CA TYR A 40 -6.71 3.71 -10.88
C TYR A 40 -7.12 3.06 -9.56
N LEU A 41 -7.06 1.72 -9.49
CA LEU A 41 -7.46 0.98 -8.29
C LEU A 41 -6.51 1.22 -7.12
N TYR A 42 -5.19 1.25 -7.34
CA TYR A 42 -4.22 1.46 -6.25
C TYR A 42 -4.21 2.90 -5.75
N THR A 43 -4.42 3.89 -6.61
CA THR A 43 -4.60 5.28 -6.16
C THR A 43 -5.76 5.38 -5.18
N HIS A 44 -6.93 4.85 -5.53
CA HIS A 44 -8.10 4.90 -4.65
C HIS A 44 -7.98 3.98 -3.43
N LEU A 45 -7.38 2.80 -3.56
CA LEU A 45 -7.13 1.92 -2.42
C LEU A 45 -6.18 2.58 -1.40
N LEU A 46 -5.14 3.27 -1.89
CA LEU A 46 -4.24 4.01 -1.02
C LEU A 46 -4.93 5.22 -0.39
N GLU A 47 -5.80 5.94 -1.10
CA GLU A 47 -6.58 7.04 -0.53
C GLU A 47 -7.41 6.58 0.68
N GLU A 48 -8.08 5.43 0.60
CA GLU A 48 -8.82 4.86 1.75
C GLU A 48 -7.88 4.55 2.92
N VAL A 49 -6.71 3.96 2.65
CA VAL A 49 -5.71 3.66 3.68
C VAL A 49 -5.17 4.94 4.33
N ILE A 50 -4.86 5.97 3.53
CA ILE A 50 -4.37 7.26 4.04
C ILE A 50 -5.42 7.88 4.97
N ASN A 51 -6.68 7.97 4.53
CA ASN A 51 -7.74 8.59 5.30
C ASN A 51 -8.04 7.86 6.62
N GLN A 52 -7.89 6.54 6.64
CA GLN A 52 -8.21 5.71 7.80
C GLN A 52 -7.04 5.55 8.78
N GLU A 53 -5.81 5.45 8.26
CA GLU A 53 -4.66 4.94 9.04
C GLU A 53 -3.58 5.98 9.33
N PHE A 54 -3.52 7.07 8.56
CA PHE A 54 -2.50 8.10 8.74
C PHE A 54 -2.92 9.14 9.78
N ALA A 55 -1.94 9.66 10.51
CA ALA A 55 -2.19 10.72 11.48
C ALA A 55 -2.68 11.99 10.77
N GLN A 56 -3.60 12.70 11.40
CA GLN A 56 -4.09 13.99 10.93
C GLN A 56 -3.67 15.09 11.91
N LYS A 57 -3.55 16.32 11.40
CA LYS A 57 -3.36 17.51 12.22
C LYS A 57 -4.19 18.67 11.68
N SER A 58 -4.66 19.51 12.59
CA SER A 58 -5.31 20.76 12.23
C SER A 58 -4.27 21.79 11.82
N VAL A 59 -4.53 22.48 10.72
CA VAL A 59 -3.70 23.59 10.23
C VAL A 59 -4.55 24.84 10.05
N SER A 60 -3.92 25.99 10.16
CA SER A 60 -4.51 27.29 9.83
C SER A 60 -3.57 27.99 8.87
N ILE A 61 -3.99 28.14 7.60
CA ILE A 61 -3.13 28.63 6.53
C ILE A 61 -3.75 29.85 5.82
N PRO A 62 -2.92 30.79 5.36
CA PRO A 62 -3.38 31.82 4.45
C PRO A 62 -3.83 31.19 3.12
N THR A 63 -4.78 31.85 2.46
CA THR A 63 -5.23 31.47 1.11
C THR A 63 -4.97 32.61 0.14
N ARG A 64 -5.25 32.38 -1.15
CA ARG A 64 -5.23 33.45 -2.16
C ARG A 64 -6.16 34.62 -1.80
N MET A 65 -7.22 34.38 -1.02
CA MET A 65 -8.19 35.41 -0.59
C MET A 65 -7.72 36.23 0.61
N THR A 66 -6.65 35.82 1.30
CA THR A 66 -6.16 36.52 2.50
C THR A 66 -5.73 37.96 2.20
N GLN A 67 -5.36 38.29 0.95
CA GLN A 67 -5.11 39.68 0.56
C GLN A 67 -6.34 40.59 0.76
N ALA A 68 -7.54 40.09 0.44
CA ALA A 68 -8.79 40.82 0.63
C ALA A 68 -9.34 40.67 2.05
N HIS A 69 -8.99 39.58 2.74
CA HIS A 69 -9.46 39.26 4.09
C HIS A 69 -8.29 38.82 4.99
N PRO A 70 -7.43 39.75 5.46
CA PRO A 70 -6.21 39.41 6.21
C PRO A 70 -6.46 38.63 7.51
N ASP A 71 -7.59 38.89 8.17
CA ASP A 71 -7.97 38.25 9.43
C ASP A 71 -8.68 36.90 9.25
N LYS A 72 -8.77 36.38 8.01
CA LYS A 72 -9.45 35.12 7.68
C LYS A 72 -8.45 34.12 7.11
N LEU A 73 -8.10 33.14 7.92
CA LEU A 73 -7.30 31.97 7.53
C LEU A 73 -8.23 30.78 7.26
N LEU A 74 -7.79 29.86 6.39
CA LEU A 74 -8.44 28.58 6.20
C LEU A 74 -7.98 27.63 7.32
N THR A 75 -8.93 27.13 8.10
CA THR A 75 -8.71 26.04 9.05
C THR A 75 -9.18 24.73 8.43
N SER A 76 -8.32 23.71 8.44
CA SER A 76 -8.63 22.38 7.92
C SER A 76 -7.86 21.33 8.71
N ASP A 77 -8.43 20.13 8.78
CA ASP A 77 -7.67 18.93 9.14
C ASP A 77 -7.02 18.36 7.88
N VAL A 78 -5.75 18.03 7.98
CA VAL A 78 -4.94 17.48 6.89
C VAL A 78 -4.13 16.29 7.40
N ILE A 79 -3.64 15.44 6.50
CA ILE A 79 -2.69 14.39 6.85
C ILE A 79 -1.42 15.05 7.43
N ASP A 80 -0.88 14.50 8.52
CA ASP A 80 0.37 14.98 9.09
C ASP A 80 1.54 14.58 8.17
N PRO A 81 2.20 15.55 7.51
CA PRO A 81 3.29 15.28 6.58
C PRO A 81 4.52 14.65 7.23
N ASN A 82 4.58 14.64 8.57
CA ASN A 82 5.67 14.01 9.33
C ASN A 82 5.48 12.50 9.59
N GLN A 83 4.38 11.90 9.10
CA GLN A 83 4.21 10.45 9.19
C GLN A 83 5.18 9.73 8.25
N LYS A 84 6.08 8.91 8.81
CA LYS A 84 6.99 8.05 8.03
C LYS A 84 6.22 6.92 7.35
N ALA A 85 6.53 6.65 6.09
CA ALA A 85 5.91 5.59 5.30
C ALA A 85 6.95 4.79 4.51
N VAL A 86 6.79 3.46 4.47
CA VAL A 86 7.67 2.55 3.71
C VAL A 86 6.80 1.68 2.79
N CYS A 87 7.01 1.81 1.48
CA CYS A 87 6.34 1.00 0.47
C CYS A 87 7.22 -0.19 0.08
N ILE A 88 6.77 -1.41 0.37
CA ILE A 88 7.49 -2.63 0.02
C ILE A 88 7.07 -3.07 -1.39
N ASN A 89 8.04 -3.14 -2.31
CA ASN A 89 7.88 -3.74 -3.62
C ASN A 89 8.19 -5.23 -3.53
N LEU A 90 7.13 -6.05 -3.59
CA LEU A 90 7.27 -7.48 -3.88
C LEU A 90 7.47 -7.64 -5.38
N ALA A 91 8.69 -8.00 -5.78
CA ALA A 91 9.11 -8.02 -7.18
C ALA A 91 8.15 -8.82 -8.07
N ARG A 92 7.97 -8.35 -9.32
CA ARG A 92 6.96 -8.77 -10.30
C ARG A 92 5.61 -8.09 -10.06
N ALA A 93 4.63 -8.81 -9.52
CA ALA A 93 3.25 -8.33 -9.48
C ALA A 93 3.07 -7.09 -8.58
N GLY A 94 3.86 -6.95 -7.50
CA GLY A 94 3.83 -5.79 -6.62
C GLY A 94 4.60 -4.58 -7.16
N THR A 95 5.41 -4.72 -8.21
CA THR A 95 6.31 -3.63 -8.65
C THR A 95 5.58 -2.38 -9.10
N PHE A 96 4.60 -2.52 -9.98
CA PHE A 96 3.83 -1.36 -10.46
C PHE A 96 2.90 -0.78 -9.37
N PRO A 97 2.10 -1.59 -8.64
CA PRO A 97 1.34 -1.13 -7.47
C PRO A 97 2.15 -0.35 -6.44
N THR A 98 3.32 -0.86 -6.05
CA THR A 98 4.17 -0.18 -5.06
C THR A 98 4.69 1.13 -5.59
N HIS A 99 5.04 1.21 -6.87
CA HIS A 99 5.46 2.47 -7.48
C HIS A 99 4.33 3.51 -7.47
N VAL A 100 3.10 3.11 -7.84
CA VAL A 100 1.92 3.99 -7.77
C VAL A 100 1.73 4.49 -6.34
N CYS A 101 1.73 3.60 -5.34
CA CYS A 101 1.56 4.00 -3.95
C CYS A 101 2.66 4.96 -3.49
N TYR A 102 3.92 4.66 -3.82
CA TYR A 102 5.06 5.51 -3.48
C TYR A 102 4.91 6.92 -4.05
N GLU A 103 4.56 7.06 -5.33
CA GLU A 103 4.35 8.37 -5.96
C GLU A 103 3.20 9.15 -5.30
N GLN A 104 2.08 8.49 -5.01
CA GLN A 104 0.91 9.15 -4.44
C GLN A 104 1.16 9.65 -3.01
N LEU A 105 2.01 8.99 -2.22
CA LEU A 105 2.34 9.46 -0.86
C LEU A 105 3.01 10.85 -0.85
N HIS A 106 3.72 11.23 -1.92
CA HIS A 106 4.33 12.56 -2.03
C HIS A 106 3.29 13.71 -2.11
N LEU A 107 2.01 13.40 -2.33
CA LEU A 107 0.94 14.40 -2.30
C LEU A 107 0.65 14.92 -0.89
N CYS A 108 1.02 14.18 0.16
CA CYS A 108 0.64 14.52 1.54
C CYS A 108 1.75 14.36 2.59
N LEU A 109 2.86 13.70 2.26
CA LEU A 109 3.98 13.47 3.19
C LEU A 109 5.25 14.18 2.72
N ASN A 110 6.12 14.50 3.69
CA ASN A 110 7.44 15.01 3.38
C ASN A 110 8.28 13.92 2.69
N GLN A 111 8.92 14.26 1.57
CA GLN A 111 9.62 13.32 0.70
C GLN A 111 10.72 12.50 1.41
N GLU A 112 11.42 13.08 2.38
CA GLU A 112 12.48 12.43 3.15
C GLU A 112 11.97 11.36 4.12
N LEU A 113 10.66 11.30 4.35
CA LEU A 113 10.00 10.34 5.22
C LEU A 113 9.32 9.20 4.45
N ILE A 114 9.43 9.22 3.11
CA ILE A 114 8.87 8.20 2.24
C ILE A 114 10.02 7.35 1.69
N ARG A 115 9.88 6.04 1.79
CA ARG A 115 10.87 5.10 1.26
C ARG A 115 10.20 4.00 0.47
N GLN A 116 10.84 3.59 -0.63
CA GLN A 116 10.50 2.36 -1.34
C GLN A 116 11.59 1.31 -1.12
N ASP A 117 11.19 0.14 -0.60
CA ASP A 117 12.07 -1.02 -0.46
C ASP A 117 11.75 -2.04 -1.55
N HIS A 118 12.71 -2.90 -1.90
CA HIS A 118 12.54 -3.92 -2.92
C HIS A 118 12.88 -5.31 -2.37
N ILE A 119 11.96 -6.26 -2.54
CA ILE A 119 12.13 -7.64 -2.09
C ILE A 119 11.85 -8.59 -3.27
N PHE A 120 12.81 -9.44 -3.55
CA PHE A 120 12.68 -10.55 -4.48
C PHE A 120 12.23 -11.78 -3.70
N ALA A 121 10.95 -12.11 -3.81
CA ALA A 121 10.39 -13.34 -3.27
C ALA A 121 10.30 -14.40 -4.38
N ALA A 122 10.98 -15.53 -4.20
CA ALA A 122 10.85 -16.69 -5.06
C ALA A 122 10.07 -17.79 -4.31
N ARG A 123 9.20 -18.48 -5.06
CA ARG A 123 8.54 -19.68 -4.56
C ARG A 123 9.50 -20.85 -4.77
N MET A 124 9.78 -21.60 -3.72
CA MET A 124 10.45 -22.89 -3.86
C MET A 124 9.40 -23.93 -4.24
N THR A 125 9.67 -24.69 -5.29
CA THR A 125 8.85 -25.84 -5.69
C THR A 125 9.56 -27.14 -5.35
N ASN A 126 8.83 -28.16 -4.93
CA ASN A 126 9.36 -29.52 -4.86
C ASN A 126 9.47 -30.15 -6.27
N ASP A 127 9.97 -31.38 -6.33
CA ASP A 127 10.12 -32.15 -7.57
C ASP A 127 8.78 -32.39 -8.31
N GLN A 128 7.64 -32.22 -7.62
CA GLN A 128 6.29 -32.29 -8.19
C GLN A 128 5.72 -30.92 -8.58
N HIS A 129 6.56 -29.88 -8.63
CA HIS A 129 6.18 -28.50 -8.94
C HIS A 129 5.18 -27.86 -7.95
N GLN A 130 5.05 -28.44 -6.75
CA GLN A 130 4.20 -27.88 -5.69
C GLN A 130 4.99 -26.87 -4.88
N VAL A 131 4.37 -25.73 -4.57
CA VAL A 131 5.00 -24.67 -3.77
C VAL A 131 5.13 -25.14 -2.31
N THR A 132 6.36 -25.27 -1.82
CA THR A 132 6.64 -25.76 -0.46
C THR A 132 6.98 -24.64 0.51
N SER A 133 7.61 -23.55 0.04
CA SER A 133 7.93 -22.38 0.84
C SER A 133 8.14 -21.13 -0.03
N THR A 134 8.11 -19.95 0.60
CA THR A 134 8.54 -18.70 -0.04
C THR A 134 9.86 -18.28 0.59
N HIS A 135 10.91 -18.16 -0.21
CA HIS A 135 12.21 -17.67 0.22
C HIS A 135 12.43 -16.23 -0.29
N LEU A 136 12.97 -15.38 0.57
CA LEU A 136 13.36 -14.02 0.19
C LEU A 136 14.81 -14.07 -0.29
N ASP A 137 15.00 -14.20 -1.60
CA ASP A 137 16.31 -14.48 -2.23
C ASP A 137 17.19 -13.24 -2.37
N GLY A 138 16.60 -12.04 -2.33
CA GLY A 138 17.33 -10.78 -2.35
C GLY A 138 16.46 -9.61 -1.94
N PHE A 139 17.05 -8.62 -1.26
CA PHE A 139 16.34 -7.42 -0.86
C PHE A 139 17.27 -6.19 -0.87
N LYS A 140 16.68 -5.04 -1.16
CA LYS A 140 17.31 -3.72 -1.02
C LYS A 140 16.41 -2.88 -0.13
N ILE A 141 16.81 -2.76 1.14
CA ILE A 141 16.06 -2.10 2.20
C ILE A 141 16.88 -0.92 2.72
N GLY A 142 16.30 0.27 2.71
CA GLY A 142 17.02 1.52 3.02
C GLY A 142 16.79 2.04 4.44
N GLY A 143 17.40 1.42 5.45
CA GLY A 143 17.33 1.90 6.85
C GLY A 143 16.21 1.27 7.69
N ASP A 144 15.93 1.85 8.85
CA ASP A 144 14.98 1.32 9.83
C ASP A 144 13.50 1.57 9.46
N VAL A 145 12.59 0.91 10.16
CA VAL A 145 11.13 1.12 10.04
C VAL A 145 10.50 1.74 11.28
N ASP A 146 11.29 2.41 12.12
CA ASP A 146 10.77 2.95 13.38
C ASP A 146 9.65 3.98 13.12
N ASN A 147 8.52 3.78 13.80
CA ASN A 147 7.29 4.57 13.68
C ASN A 147 6.71 4.71 12.26
N ALA A 148 7.18 3.90 11.32
CA ALA A 148 6.71 3.91 9.94
C ALA A 148 5.37 3.16 9.80
N ILE A 149 4.50 3.64 8.91
CA ILE A 149 3.45 2.82 8.33
C ILE A 149 4.05 2.07 7.15
N VAL A 150 4.12 0.74 7.24
CA VAL A 150 4.71 -0.13 6.22
C VAL A 150 3.59 -0.66 5.33
N LEU A 151 3.62 -0.29 4.06
CA LEU A 151 2.64 -0.67 3.05
C LEU A 151 3.18 -1.82 2.20
N ILE A 152 2.35 -2.84 1.97
CA ILE A 152 2.67 -4.00 1.13
C ILE A 152 1.64 -4.11 0.00
N PRO A 153 1.78 -3.32 -1.08
CA PRO A 153 0.95 -3.46 -2.27
C PRO A 153 1.25 -4.77 -3.01
N ASP A 154 0.24 -5.63 -3.13
CA ASP A 154 0.32 -6.88 -3.88
C ASP A 154 -1.06 -7.18 -4.48
N PRO A 155 -1.23 -7.25 -5.82
CA PRO A 155 -2.56 -7.34 -6.43
C PRO A 155 -3.41 -8.52 -5.94
N MET A 156 -2.76 -9.65 -5.59
CA MET A 156 -3.44 -10.89 -5.25
C MET A 156 -2.95 -11.46 -3.91
N GLY A 157 -3.84 -11.53 -2.93
CA GLY A 157 -3.61 -12.29 -1.69
C GLY A 157 -4.19 -13.71 -1.80
N ALA A 158 -3.36 -14.70 -2.13
CA ALA A 158 -3.81 -16.09 -2.21
C ALA A 158 -3.69 -16.83 -0.86
N THR A 159 -2.48 -17.20 -0.46
CA THR A 159 -2.25 -17.98 0.78
C THR A 159 -1.70 -17.17 1.95
N GLY A 160 -1.50 -15.86 1.75
CA GLY A 160 -0.87 -14.97 2.75
C GLY A 160 0.62 -15.19 3.00
N THR A 161 1.21 -16.30 2.52
CA THR A 161 2.58 -16.72 2.87
C THR A 161 3.63 -15.65 2.56
N THR A 162 3.57 -15.01 1.39
CA THR A 162 4.53 -13.96 1.01
C THR A 162 4.46 -12.76 1.95
N VAL A 163 3.26 -12.31 2.30
CA VAL A 163 3.03 -11.17 3.20
C VAL A 163 3.53 -11.52 4.61
N ILE A 164 3.20 -12.72 5.12
CA ILE A 164 3.66 -13.19 6.43
C ILE A 164 5.20 -13.23 6.46
N SER A 165 5.84 -13.86 5.47
CA SER A 165 7.31 -13.91 5.41
C SER A 165 7.94 -12.52 5.33
N THR A 166 7.30 -11.59 4.61
CA THR A 166 7.76 -10.19 4.51
C THR A 166 7.67 -9.47 5.85
N VAL A 167 6.51 -9.55 6.52
CA VAL A 167 6.31 -8.93 7.83
C VAL A 167 7.26 -9.52 8.87
N GLU A 168 7.43 -10.84 8.89
CA GLU A 168 8.35 -11.52 9.79
C GLU A 168 9.81 -11.13 9.54
N HIS A 169 10.21 -10.98 8.27
CA HIS A 169 11.52 -10.46 7.92
C HIS A 169 11.73 -9.06 8.50
N TYR A 170 10.77 -8.14 8.30
CA TYR A 170 10.87 -6.77 8.80
C TYR A 170 10.95 -6.73 10.32
N LYS A 171 10.07 -7.44 11.02
CA LYS A 171 10.07 -7.49 12.49
C LYS A 171 11.35 -8.06 13.10
N LYS A 172 12.01 -8.99 12.42
CA LYS A 172 13.17 -9.72 12.97
C LYS A 172 14.52 -9.18 12.51
N LYS A 173 14.58 -8.59 11.31
CA LYS A 173 15.85 -8.28 10.63
C LYS A 173 16.04 -6.80 10.36
N ILE A 174 14.97 -6.00 10.33
CA ILE A 174 15.06 -4.58 10.05
C ILE A 174 14.95 -3.80 11.37
N PRO A 175 15.87 -2.88 11.68
CA PRO A 175 15.79 -2.09 12.92
C PRO A 175 14.51 -1.25 13.02
N GLY A 176 14.14 -0.89 14.25
CA GLY A 176 13.00 -0.04 14.55
C GLY A 176 11.67 -0.80 14.67
N GLN A 177 10.69 -0.17 15.31
CA GLN A 177 9.34 -0.73 15.43
C GLN A 177 8.37 0.00 14.50
N ALA A 178 7.90 -0.70 13.47
CA ALA A 178 6.85 -0.17 12.62
C ALA A 178 5.59 0.15 13.42
N LYS A 179 4.96 1.28 13.10
CA LYS A 179 3.69 1.70 13.70
C LYS A 179 2.57 0.74 13.28
N LYS A 180 2.52 0.39 11.98
CA LYS A 180 1.57 -0.57 11.39
C LYS A 180 2.18 -1.25 10.16
N TYR A 181 1.71 -2.46 9.88
CA TYR A 181 1.89 -3.13 8.58
C TYR A 181 0.53 -3.25 7.91
N ILE A 182 0.42 -2.81 6.66
CA ILE A 182 -0.84 -2.80 5.91
C ILE A 182 -0.60 -3.47 4.56
N ALA A 183 -1.30 -4.56 4.31
CA ALA A 183 -1.30 -5.21 2.99
C ALA A 183 -2.42 -4.62 2.12
N LEU A 184 -2.10 -4.30 0.86
CA LEU A 184 -3.03 -3.66 -0.08
C LEU A 184 -3.26 -4.61 -1.27
N HIS A 185 -4.36 -5.36 -1.19
CA HIS A 185 -4.76 -6.33 -2.21
C HIS A 185 -5.95 -5.82 -3.03
N LEU A 186 -5.97 -6.15 -4.32
CA LEU A 186 -7.15 -5.94 -5.15
C LEU A 186 -8.12 -7.12 -5.02
N ILE A 187 -7.60 -8.33 -4.86
CA ILE A 187 -8.37 -9.56 -4.72
C ILE A 187 -7.67 -10.45 -3.70
N ILE A 188 -8.45 -11.12 -2.86
CA ILE A 188 -7.96 -12.17 -1.96
C ILE A 188 -8.81 -13.43 -2.08
N THR A 189 -8.25 -14.60 -1.78
CA THR A 189 -9.01 -15.85 -1.69
C THR A 189 -9.42 -16.16 -0.25
N PRO A 190 -10.38 -17.07 0.00
CA PRO A 190 -10.77 -17.49 1.35
C PRO A 190 -9.64 -18.00 2.24
N GLU A 191 -8.59 -18.55 1.63
CA GLU A 191 -7.43 -19.12 2.31
C GLU A 191 -6.40 -18.09 2.79
N TYR A 192 -6.52 -16.83 2.36
CA TYR A 192 -5.62 -15.72 2.73
C TYR A 192 -5.75 -15.35 4.21
#